data_AF-A0A3D5S1Q6-F1
#
_entry.id   AF-A0A3D5S1Q6-F1
#
_cell.length_a   1.000
_cell.length_b   1.000
_cell.length_c   1.000
_cell.angle_alpha   90.00
_cell.angle_beta   90.00
_cell.angle_gamma   90.00
#
_symmetry.space_group_name_H-M   'P 1'
#
loop_
_entity.id
_entity.type
_entity.pdbx_description
1 polymer ?
#
loop_
_entity_poly.entity_id
_entity_poly.type
_entity_poly.pdbx_seq_one_letter_code
_entity_poly.pdbx_strand_id
1 'polypeptide(L)'
;MAATAGTITVYEQDTGNTLVSDSPFEYKEILVHVSDVADDTDTVAVTLANHGLTTFKYIKGYTHSTEGSIIIEEAPTTAVSSGVLTITIGGSTDNKARVFIVGGI
;
A
#
# COMPACT_ATOMS: atom_id res chain seq x y z
N MET A 1 -6.79 4.61 -34.57
CA MET A 1 -8.15 4.38 -34.04
C MET A 1 -8.04 4.29 -32.53
N ALA A 2 -8.77 5.12 -31.77
CA ALA A 2 -8.80 5.02 -30.32
C ALA A 2 -9.69 3.83 -29.92
N ALA A 3 -9.24 2.98 -28.99
CA ALA A 3 -10.03 1.87 -28.51
C ALA A 3 -11.22 2.39 -27.70
N THR A 4 -12.43 1.93 -28.05
CA THR A 4 -13.64 2.14 -27.26
C THR A 4 -13.47 1.46 -25.91
N ALA A 5 -13.67 2.19 -24.81
CA ALA A 5 -13.67 1.60 -23.47
C ALA A 5 -14.77 0.53 -23.40
N GLY A 6 -14.38 -0.72 -23.15
CA GLY A 6 -15.33 -1.81 -22.94
C GLY A 6 -16.15 -1.56 -21.67
N THR A 7 -17.44 -1.85 -21.73
CA THR A 7 -18.32 -1.79 -20.56
C THR A 7 -17.89 -2.88 -19.57
N ILE A 8 -17.51 -2.50 -18.36
CA ILE A 8 -17.28 -3.45 -17.26
C ILE A 8 -18.64 -3.79 -16.66
N THR A 9 -19.09 -5.03 -16.83
CA THR A 9 -20.24 -5.57 -16.09
C THR A 9 -19.70 -6.25 -14.83
N VAL A 10 -19.90 -5.63 -13.67
CA VAL A 10 -19.61 -6.26 -12.38
C VAL A 10 -20.80 -7.17 -12.04
N TYR A 11 -20.56 -8.48 -11.91
CA TYR A 11 -21.53 -9.41 -11.35
C TYR A 11 -21.21 -9.59 -9.87
N GLU A 12 -21.91 -8.86 -9.02
CA GLU A 12 -21.79 -9.06 -7.57
C GLU A 12 -22.73 -10.17 -7.15
N GLN A 13 -22.16 -11.20 -6.52
CA GLN A 13 -22.94 -12.25 -5.90
C GLN A 13 -23.59 -11.66 -4.65
N ASP A 14 -24.87 -11.30 -4.78
CA ASP A 14 -25.69 -10.80 -3.67
C ASP A 14 -25.79 -11.88 -2.58
N THR A 15 -25.00 -11.69 -1.51
CA THR A 15 -25.13 -12.42 -0.25
C THR A 15 -25.87 -11.57 0.79
N GLY A 16 -26.63 -10.55 0.36
CA GLY A 16 -27.39 -9.66 1.24
C GLY A 16 -26.56 -8.47 1.75
N ASN A 17 -25.47 -8.10 1.08
CA ASN A 17 -24.63 -6.97 1.48
C ASN A 17 -24.79 -5.82 0.48
N THR A 18 -25.61 -4.82 0.82
CA THR A 18 -25.76 -3.59 0.03
C THR A 18 -24.42 -2.88 -0.06
N LEU A 19 -23.84 -2.80 -1.26
CA LEU A 19 -22.71 -1.90 -1.51
C LEU A 19 -23.20 -0.45 -1.50
N VAL A 20 -23.01 0.22 -0.38
CA VAL A 20 -23.25 1.65 -0.26
C VAL A 20 -22.04 2.37 -0.87
N SER A 21 -22.20 2.93 -2.07
CA SER A 21 -21.16 3.73 -2.73
C SER A 21 -21.07 5.18 -2.20
N ASP A 22 -21.76 5.48 -1.11
CA ASP A 22 -21.69 6.77 -0.40
C ASP A 22 -20.86 6.60 0.88
N SER A 23 -19.55 6.41 0.70
CA SER A 23 -18.62 6.54 1.83
C SER A 23 -18.41 8.04 2.06
N PRO A 24 -18.78 8.59 3.25
CA PRO A 24 -18.48 9.99 3.59
C PRO A 24 -16.96 10.23 3.79
N PHE A 25 -16.15 9.21 3.58
CA PHE A 25 -14.71 9.20 3.81
C PHE A 25 -13.94 9.17 2.48
N GLU A 26 -13.02 10.12 2.33
CA GLU A 26 -12.07 10.16 1.22
C GLU A 26 -10.94 9.14 1.48
N TYR A 27 -10.88 8.08 0.68
CA TYR A 27 -9.74 7.17 0.70
C TYR A 27 -8.48 7.86 0.15
N LYS A 28 -7.36 7.69 0.84
CA LYS A 28 -6.06 8.25 0.41
C LYS A 28 -4.97 7.18 0.41
N GLU A 29 -4.01 7.36 -0.47
CA GLU A 29 -2.80 6.55 -0.56
C GLU A 29 -1.55 7.40 -0.34
N ILE A 30 -0.59 6.85 0.38
CA ILE A 30 0.75 7.39 0.60
C ILE A 30 1.74 6.48 -0.12
N LEU A 31 2.59 7.07 -0.94
CA LEU A 31 3.74 6.38 -1.54
C LEU A 31 4.97 6.61 -0.66
N VAL A 32 5.55 5.53 -0.14
CA VAL A 32 6.74 5.56 0.73
C VAL A 32 7.90 4.94 -0.04
N HIS A 33 8.95 5.72 -0.30
CA HIS A 33 10.16 5.25 -0.95
C HIS A 33 11.25 5.02 0.11
N VAL A 34 11.93 3.89 0.01
CA VAL A 34 13.04 3.52 0.88
C VAL A 34 14.29 3.30 0.02
N SER A 35 15.43 3.79 0.49
CA SER A 35 16.72 3.69 -0.19
C SER A 35 17.15 2.25 -0.44
N ASP A 36 18.10 2.10 -1.35
CA ASP A 36 18.70 0.82 -1.75
C ASP A 36 19.58 0.14 -0.71
N VAL A 37 19.80 0.78 0.45
CA VAL A 37 20.53 0.19 1.58
C VAL A 37 19.64 -0.55 2.58
N ALA A 38 18.33 -0.62 2.34
CA ALA A 38 17.39 -1.20 3.28
C ALA A 38 17.23 -2.72 3.12
N ASP A 39 17.14 -3.43 4.24
CA ASP A 39 16.96 -4.88 4.34
C ASP A 39 15.80 -5.28 5.27
N ASP A 40 15.60 -6.59 5.48
CA ASP A 40 14.50 -7.15 6.29
C ASP A 40 14.65 -6.95 7.81
N THR A 41 15.72 -6.29 8.27
CA THR A 41 15.87 -5.85 9.67
C THR A 41 15.46 -4.41 9.89
N ASP A 42 15.25 -3.64 8.82
CA ASP A 42 14.89 -2.23 8.88
C ASP A 42 13.39 -2.00 9.09
N THR A 43 13.08 -0.83 9.66
CA THR A 43 11.71 -0.36 9.85
C THR A 43 11.53 1.07 9.37
N VAL A 44 10.32 1.37 8.90
CA VAL A 44 9.91 2.72 8.48
C VAL A 44 8.71 3.15 9.30
N ALA A 45 8.80 4.34 9.89
CA ALA A 45 7.70 4.94 10.64
C ALA A 45 6.99 6.02 9.82
N VAL A 46 5.66 5.91 9.69
CA VAL A 46 4.80 6.86 8.98
C VAL A 46 3.75 7.37 9.95
N THR A 47 3.74 8.67 10.23
CA THR A 47 2.67 9.30 11.03
C THR A 47 1.47 9.57 10.13
N LEU A 48 0.38 8.81 10.28
CA LEU A 48 -0.75 8.80 9.35
C LEU A 48 -1.42 10.18 9.24
N ALA A 49 -1.58 10.88 10.37
CA ALA A 49 -2.22 12.19 10.42
C ALA A 49 -1.50 13.27 9.60
N ASN A 50 -0.17 13.17 9.44
CA ASN A 50 0.62 14.10 8.61
C ASN A 50 0.24 14.02 7.12
N HIS A 51 -0.39 12.92 6.72
CA HIS A 51 -0.83 12.68 5.35
C HIS A 51 -2.35 12.64 5.22
N GLY A 52 -3.06 13.15 6.25
CA GLY A 52 -4.52 13.22 6.25
C GLY A 52 -5.21 11.86 6.33
N LEU A 53 -4.51 10.86 6.86
CA LEU A 53 -5.06 9.55 7.20
C LEU A 53 -5.36 9.49 8.71
N THR A 54 -6.58 9.13 9.05
CA THR A 54 -7.04 8.86 10.42
C THR A 54 -6.99 7.38 10.78
N THR A 55 -7.12 6.50 9.79
CA THR A 55 -7.21 5.05 9.95
C THR A 55 -6.43 4.33 8.84
N PHE A 56 -5.48 3.47 9.22
CA PHE A 56 -4.81 2.55 8.30
C PHE A 56 -5.78 1.46 7.81
N LYS A 57 -5.72 1.11 6.52
CA LYS A 57 -6.56 0.07 5.92
C LYS A 57 -5.75 -1.03 5.24
N TYR A 58 -4.74 -0.67 4.46
CA TYR A 58 -3.90 -1.65 3.77
C TYR A 58 -2.50 -1.13 3.48
N ILE A 59 -1.61 -2.07 3.21
CA ILE A 59 -0.28 -1.82 2.68
C ILE A 59 0.00 -2.76 1.51
N LYS A 60 0.74 -2.29 0.50
CA LYS A 60 1.37 -3.10 -0.52
C LYS A 60 2.87 -2.81 -0.51
N GLY A 61 3.70 -3.84 -0.56
CA GLY A 61 5.15 -3.71 -0.63
C GLY A 61 5.70 -4.15 -1.98
N TYR A 62 6.75 -3.47 -2.41
CA TYR A 62 7.41 -3.73 -3.67
C TYR A 62 8.92 -3.57 -3.52
N THR A 63 9.65 -4.47 -4.18
CA THR A 63 11.10 -4.53 -4.13
C THR A 63 11.70 -4.35 -5.51
N HIS A 64 12.75 -3.54 -5.56
CA HIS A 64 13.56 -3.38 -6.77
C HIS A 64 14.47 -4.60 -6.90
N SER A 65 14.12 -5.56 -7.76
CA SER A 65 14.97 -6.75 -8.00
C SER A 65 16.13 -6.44 -8.95
N THR A 66 15.99 -5.38 -9.74
CA THR A 66 17.02 -4.77 -10.56
C THR A 66 17.05 -3.29 -10.20
N GLU A 67 18.23 -2.68 -10.17
CA GLU A 67 18.39 -1.27 -9.82
C GLU A 67 17.44 -0.40 -10.66
N GLY A 68 16.62 0.41 -9.97
CA GLY A 68 15.64 1.29 -10.61
C GLY A 68 14.36 0.63 -11.17
N SER A 69 14.16 -0.69 -11.03
CA SER A 69 12.94 -1.38 -11.52
C SER A 69 12.22 -2.17 -10.43
N ILE A 70 10.95 -1.84 -10.17
CA ILE A 70 10.05 -2.60 -9.29
C ILE A 70 9.61 -3.87 -10.02
N ILE A 71 9.95 -5.03 -9.50
CA ILE A 71 9.72 -6.31 -10.18
C ILE A 71 9.10 -7.35 -9.25
N ILE A 72 9.25 -7.20 -7.93
CA ILE A 72 8.83 -8.21 -6.96
C ILE A 72 7.86 -7.59 -5.95
N GLU A 73 6.71 -8.23 -5.76
CA GLU A 73 5.83 -7.94 -4.63
C GLU A 73 6.45 -8.48 -3.33
N GLU A 74 6.38 -7.67 -2.28
CA GLU A 74 6.84 -8.03 -0.96
C GLU A 74 5.68 -7.92 0.03
N ALA A 75 5.66 -8.82 1.01
CA ALA A 75 4.70 -8.80 2.10
C ALA A 75 5.34 -8.15 3.34
N PRO A 76 5.26 -6.81 3.50
CA PRO A 76 5.69 -6.16 4.73
C PRO A 76 4.78 -6.57 5.89
N THR A 77 5.30 -6.46 7.11
CA THR A 77 4.45 -6.50 8.30
C THR A 77 4.25 -5.09 8.84
N THR A 78 3.13 -4.87 9.53
CA THR A 78 2.79 -3.55 10.05
C THR A 78 2.27 -3.60 11.48
N ALA A 79 2.56 -2.54 12.22
CA ALA A 79 1.96 -2.26 13.52
C ALA A 79 1.54 -0.80 13.55
N VAL A 80 0.32 -0.52 14.01
CA VAL A 80 -0.15 0.85 14.23
C VAL A 80 -0.26 1.09 15.73
N SER A 81 0.46 2.10 16.22
CA SER A 81 0.39 2.53 17.61
C SER A 81 0.34 4.05 17.67
N SER A 82 -0.63 4.61 18.39
CA SER A 82 -0.80 6.06 18.56
C SER A 82 -0.82 6.85 17.23
N GLY A 83 -1.39 6.27 16.16
CA GLY A 83 -1.47 6.89 14.83
C GLY A 83 -0.18 6.84 14.00
N VAL A 84 0.86 6.19 14.50
CA VAL A 84 2.09 5.91 13.76
C VAL A 84 2.04 4.47 13.23
N LEU A 85 2.09 4.34 11.91
CA LEU A 85 2.29 3.08 11.22
C LEU A 85 3.78 2.77 11.20
N THR A 86 4.16 1.66 11.82
CA THR A 86 5.49 1.06 11.65
C THR A 86 5.40 -0.02 10.59
N ILE A 87 6.21 0.10 9.55
CA ILE A 87 6.37 -0.87 8.46
C ILE A 87 7.68 -1.59 8.71
N THR A 88 7.63 -2.92 8.87
CA THR A 88 8.83 -3.75 8.88
C THR A 88 8.99 -4.35 7.49
N ILE A 89 10.16 -4.11 6.89
CA ILE A 89 10.51 -4.64 5.57
C ILE A 89 10.57 -6.16 5.66
N GLY A 90 10.06 -6.84 4.63
CA GLY A 90 9.99 -8.30 4.60
C GLY A 90 10.96 -8.90 3.59
N GLY A 91 10.97 -10.23 3.52
CA GLY A 91 11.40 -10.96 2.32
C GLY A 91 12.90 -11.20 2.13
N SER A 92 13.79 -10.22 2.33
CA SER A 92 15.21 -10.37 1.96
C SER A 92 16.18 -9.58 2.82
N THR A 93 17.29 -10.23 3.20
CA THR A 93 18.47 -9.62 3.82
C THR A 93 19.36 -8.86 2.82
N ASP A 94 19.00 -8.83 1.53
CA ASP A 94 19.75 -8.06 0.55
C ASP A 94 19.29 -6.59 0.59
N ASN A 95 20.27 -5.70 0.72
CA ASN A 95 20.11 -4.26 0.56
C ASN A 95 19.54 -3.95 -0.83
N LYS A 96 18.28 -3.49 -0.87
CA LYS A 96 17.55 -3.18 -2.10
C LYS A 96 16.57 -2.03 -1.87
N ALA A 97 16.23 -1.29 -2.91
CA ALA A 97 15.24 -0.21 -2.79
C ALA A 97 13.84 -0.82 -2.61
N ARG A 98 12.99 -0.16 -1.80
CA ARG A 98 11.60 -0.55 -1.58
C ARG A 98 10.64 0.59 -1.87
N VAL A 99 9.45 0.21 -2.31
CA VAL A 99 8.30 1.11 -2.40
C VAL A 99 7.13 0.48 -1.66
N PHE A 100 6.52 1.26 -0.77
CA PHE A 100 5.30 0.86 -0.08
C PHE A 100 4.16 1.80 -0.46
N ILE A 101 2.98 1.24 -0.73
CA ILE A 101 1.74 1.97 -0.89
C ILE A 101 0.91 1.75 0.36
N VAL A 102 0.65 2.81 1.12
CA VAL A 102 -0.13 2.78 2.36
C VAL A 102 -1.48 3.43 2.11
N GLY A 103 -2.56 2.68 2.25
CA GLY A 103 -3.92 3.16 2.03
C GLY A 103 -4.71 3.29 3.32
N GLY A 104 -5.53 4.33 3.40
CA GLY A 104 -6.37 4.61 4.58
C GLY A 104 -7.52 5.58 4.32
N ILE A 105 -8.18 5.94 5.43
CA ILE A 105 -9.23 6.97 5.54
C ILE A 105 -8.73 8.05 6.47
#